data_AF-A0A0J7K5E8-F1
#
_entry.id   AF-A0A0J7K5E8-F1
#
_cell.length_a   1.000
_cell.length_b   1.000
_cell.length_c   1.000
_cell.angle_alpha   90.00
_cell.angle_beta   90.00
_cell.angle_gamma   90.00
#
_symmetry.space_group_name_H-M   'P 1'
#
loop_
_entity.id
_entity.type
_entity.pdbx_description
1 polymer ?
#
loop_
_entity_poly.entity_id
_entity_poly.type
_entity_poly.pdbx_seq_one_letter_code
_entity_poly.pdbx_strand_id
1 'polypeptide(L)' 'MAEYKPTIKAPGKNGDIIFSALVRLAALITLLLLGGIIVSLIFASWPSMQKFGFAFLWTKEWDAPAEQFGALVPIYGT' A
#
# COMPACT_ATOMS: atom_id res chain seq x y z
N MET A 1 36.73 -15.90 39.74
CA MET A 1 36.27 -15.70 38.36
C MET A 1 35.67 -14.30 38.31
N ALA A 2 36.26 -13.35 37.59
CA ALA A 2 35.75 -11.97 37.54
C ALA A 2 34.58 -11.90 36.55
N GLU A 3 33.43 -11.37 36.99
CA GLU A 3 32.27 -11.14 36.13
C GLU A 3 32.58 -10.05 35.10
N TYR A 4 32.53 -10.39 33.82
CA TYR A 4 32.52 -9.42 32.74
C TYR A 4 31.11 -8.84 32.62
N LYS A 5 30.92 -7.59 33.07
CA LYS A 5 29.67 -6.85 32.91
C LYS A 5 29.79 -5.93 31.68
N PRO A 6 29.24 -6.31 30.51
CA PRO A 6 29.29 -5.44 29.34
C PRO A 6 28.46 -4.18 29.62
N THR A 7 29.11 -3.02 29.58
CA THR A 7 28.41 -1.73 29.62
C THR A 7 27.98 -1.36 28.21
N ILE A 8 26.74 -1.69 27.85
CA ILE A 8 26.11 -1.19 26.62
C ILE A 8 25.95 0.33 26.77
N LYS A 9 26.55 1.09 25.85
CA LYS A 9 26.43 2.55 25.84
C LYS A 9 25.08 2.92 25.23
N ALA A 10 24.28 3.73 25.94
CA ALA A 10 23.03 4.22 25.41
C ALA A 10 23.27 5.02 24.12
N PRO A 11 22.38 4.91 23.11
CA PRO A 11 22.49 5.71 21.91
C PRO A 11 22.47 7.20 22.23
N GLY A 12 23.21 7.99 21.44
CA GLY A 12 23.28 9.43 21.63
C GLY A 12 21.97 10.10 21.23
N LYS A 13 21.53 11.10 21.99
CA LYS A 13 20.29 11.87 21.74
C LYS A 13 20.10 12.29 20.27
N ASN A 14 21.18 12.69 19.60
CA ASN A 14 21.12 13.14 18.20
C ASN A 14 20.78 11.99 17.24
N GLY A 15 21.33 10.79 17.49
CA GLY A 15 21.04 9.60 16.70
C GLY A 15 19.59 9.17 16.85
N ASP A 16 19.06 9.22 18.06
CA ASP A 16 17.66 8.90 18.34
C ASP A 16 16.70 9.86 17.64
N ILE A 17 17.02 11.17 17.62
CA ILE A 17 16.22 12.18 16.91
C ILE A 17 16.20 11.91 15.40
N ILE A 18 17.36 11.70 14.78
CA ILE A 18 17.46 11.43 13.34
C ILE A 18 16.72 10.14 12.98
N PHE A 19 16.93 9.07 13.75
CA PHE A 19 16.25 7.80 13.53
C PHE A 19 14.74 7.94 13.62
N SER A 20 14.22 8.58 14.67
CA SER A 20 12.79 8.78 14.84
C SER A 20 12.17 9.63 13.73
N ALA A 21 12.88 10.65 13.24
CA ALA A 21 12.44 11.48 12.12
C ALA A 21 12.37 10.67 10.81
N LEU A 22 13.39 9.86 10.53
CA LEU A 22 13.41 8.98 9.34
C LEU A 22 12.27 7.96 9.37
N VAL A 23 12.03 7.32 10.51
CA VAL A 23 10.92 6.36 10.65
C VAL A 23 9.57 7.04 10.43
N ARG A 24 9.37 8.24 10.99
CA ARG A 24 8.14 9.01 10.78
C ARG A 24 7.96 9.43 9.32
N LEU A 25 9.02 9.89 8.66
CA LEU A 25 8.98 10.25 7.25
C LEU A 25 8.68 9.03 6.37
N ALA A 26 9.30 7.88 6.63
CA ALA A 26 9.01 6.65 5.91
C ALA A 26 7.52 6.28 6.05
N ALA A 27 6.97 6.31 7.27
CA ALA A 27 5.56 6.05 7.51
C ALA A 27 4.63 7.04 6.78
N LEU A 28 4.96 8.34 6.79
CA LEU A 28 4.18 9.36 6.07
C LEU A 28 4.25 9.17 4.55
N ILE A 29 5.43 8.89 4.01
CA ILE A 29 5.60 8.63 2.57
C ILE A 29 4.80 7.40 2.16
N THR A 30 4.86 6.32 2.91
CA THR A 30 4.06 5.12 2.63
C THR A 30 2.56 5.41 2.69
N LEU A 31 2.10 6.18 3.68
CA LEU A 31 0.69 6.58 3.80
C LEU A 31 0.25 7.39 2.58
N LEU A 32 1.05 8.38 2.17
CA LEU A 32 0.78 9.21 0.99
C LEU A 32 0.81 8.39 -0.30
N LEU A 33 1.73 7.44 -0.41
CA LEU A 33 1.81 6.54 -1.56
C LEU A 33 0.57 5.66 -1.67
N LEU A 34 0.14 5.04 -0.56
CA LEU A 34 -1.09 4.25 -0.53
C LEU A 34 -2.30 5.10 -0.91
N GLY A 35 -2.43 6.30 -0.32
CA GLY A 35 -3.50 7.23 -0.69
C GLY A 35 -3.45 7.62 -2.18
N GLY A 36 -2.27 7.93 -2.70
CA GLY A 36 -2.06 8.26 -4.11
C GLY A 36 -2.42 7.12 -5.06
N ILE A 37 -2.06 5.88 -4.71
CA ILE A 37 -2.45 4.68 -5.48
C ILE A 37 -3.97 4.52 -5.48
N ILE A 38 -4.63 4.64 -4.33
CA ILE A 38 -6.09 4.54 -4.23
C ILE A 38 -6.77 5.60 -5.12
N VAL A 39 -6.33 6.86 -5.03
CA VAL A 39 -6.86 7.96 -5.86
C VAL A 39 -6.61 7.69 -7.33
N SER A 40 -5.40 7.24 -7.69
CA SER A 40 -5.05 6.87 -9.07
C SER A 40 -5.96 5.77 -9.61
N LEU A 41 -6.26 4.74 -8.81
CA LEU A 41 -7.17 3.66 -9.19
C LEU A 41 -8.61 4.15 -9.36
N ILE A 42 -9.10 5.04 -8.50
CA ILE A 42 -10.44 5.62 -8.65
C ILE A 42 -10.56 6.37 -9.99
N PHE A 43 -9.57 7.20 -10.33
CA PHE A 43 -9.58 7.91 -11.62
C PHE A 43 -9.45 6.96 -12.81
N ALA A 44 -8.54 6.00 -12.76
CA ALA A 44 -8.32 5.04 -13.84
C ALA A 44 -9.52 4.10 -14.05
N SER A 45 -10.21 3.71 -12.98
CA SER A 45 -11.37 2.81 -13.04
C SER A 45 -12.70 3.53 -13.29
N TRP A 46 -12.72 4.86 -13.29
CA TRP A 46 -13.95 5.63 -13.49
C TRP A 46 -14.71 5.27 -14.79
N PRO A 47 -14.05 5.16 -15.97
CA PRO A 47 -14.74 4.77 -17.20
C PRO A 47 -15.29 3.33 -17.13
N SER A 48 -14.58 2.43 -16.46
CA SER A 48 -15.01 1.05 -16.24
C SER A 48 -16.25 0.97 -15.34
N MET A 49 -16.28 1.76 -14.27
CA MET A 49 -17.47 1.87 -13.41
C MET A 49 -18.67 2.47 -14.16
N GLN A 50 -18.46 3.37 -15.11
CA GLN A 50 -19.53 3.88 -15.97
C GLN A 50 -20.06 2.82 -16.94
N LYS A 51 -19.19 1.98 -17.52
CA LYS A 51 -19.58 0.93 -18.47
C LYS A 51 -20.24 -0.28 -17.79
N PHE A 52 -19.70 -0.73 -16.66
CA PHE A 52 -20.09 -1.98 -16.00
C PHE A 52 -20.89 -1.77 -14.71
N GLY A 53 -21.07 -0.51 -14.29
CA GLY A 53 -21.72 -0.17 -13.03
C GLY A 53 -20.90 -0.60 -11.81
N PHE A 54 -21.54 -0.56 -10.64
CA PHE A 54 -20.93 -1.00 -9.38
C PHE A 54 -20.59 -2.50 -9.36
N ALA A 55 -21.26 -3.30 -10.20
CA ALA A 55 -20.99 -4.73 -10.37
C ALA A 55 -19.54 -5.04 -10.76
N PHE A 56 -18.89 -4.10 -11.45
CA PHE A 56 -17.48 -4.16 -11.79
C PHE A 56 -16.58 -4.54 -10.61
N LEU A 57 -16.85 -4.00 -9.41
CA LEU A 57 -15.96 -4.15 -8.25
C LEU A 57 -16.00 -5.56 -7.63
N TRP A 58 -17.07 -6.31 -7.84
CA TRP A 58 -17.29 -7.61 -7.17
C TRP A 58 -17.65 -8.74 -8.13
N THR A 59 -17.72 -8.49 -9.45
CA THR A 59 -17.86 -9.54 -10.45
C THR A 59 -16.50 -10.15 -10.81
N LYS A 60 -16.48 -11.48 -10.94
CA LYS A 60 -15.36 -12.27 -11.48
C LYS A 60 -15.57 -12.64 -12.95
N GLU A 61 -16.52 -12.01 -13.63
CA GLU A 61 -16.78 -12.28 -15.04
C GLU A 61 -15.68 -11.65 -15.92
N TRP A 62 -15.18 -12.44 -16.86
CA TRP A 62 -14.27 -11.98 -17.91
C TRP A 62 -14.65 -12.63 -19.23
N ASP A 63 -15.34 -11.89 -20.07
CA ASP A 63 -15.77 -12.29 -21.40
C ASP A 63 -15.29 -11.24 -22.41
N ALA A 64 -14.11 -11.48 -22.99
CA ALA A 64 -13.53 -10.58 -23.98
C ALA A 64 -14.36 -10.49 -25.28
N PRO A 65 -14.92 -11.60 -25.84
CA PRO A 65 -15.88 -11.53 -26.94
C PRO A 65 -17.11 -10.67 -26.66
N ALA A 66 -17.68 -10.72 -25.45
CA ALA A 66 -18.86 -9.94 -25.06
C ALA A 66 -18.53 -8.56 -24.47
N GLU A 67 -17.25 -8.16 -24.45
CA GLU A 67 -16.73 -6.95 -23.81
C GLU A 67 -17.12 -6.77 -22.33
N GLN A 68 -17.29 -7.86 -21.58
CA GLN A 68 -17.62 -7.83 -20.16
C GLN A 68 -16.37 -8.10 -19.31
N PHE A 69 -16.05 -7.16 -18.43
CA PHE A 69 -14.83 -7.23 -17.61
C PHE A 69 -15.14 -6.90 -16.15
N GLY A 70 -14.74 -7.78 -15.23
CA GLY A 70 -14.80 -7.57 -13.78
C GLY A 70 -13.44 -7.22 -13.16
N ALA A 71 -13.45 -6.40 -12.11
CA ALA A 71 -12.24 -5.98 -11.40
C ALA A 71 -11.62 -7.11 -10.56
N LEU A 72 -12.39 -8.14 -10.19
CA LEU A 72 -11.87 -9.22 -9.34
C LEU A 72 -10.94 -10.18 -10.08
N VAL A 73 -11.04 -10.31 -11.41
CA VAL A 73 -10.22 -11.25 -12.18
C VAL A 73 -8.73 -10.87 -12.14
N PRO A 74 -8.32 -9.61 -12.39
CA PRO A 74 -6.93 -9.20 -12.19
C PRO A 74 -6.43 -9.32 -10.74
N ILE A 75 -7.32 -9.29 -9.74
CA ILE A 75 -6.95 -9.33 -8.31
C ILE A 75 -6.76 -10.77 -7.82
N TYR A 76 -7.70 -11.66 -8.15
CA TYR A 76 -7.75 -13.02 -7.62
C TYR A 76 -7.39 -14.11 -8.65
N GLY A 77 -7.29 -13.75 -9.94
CA GLY A 77 -7.21 -14.71 -11.03
C GLY A 77 -8.59 -15.23 -11.46
N THR A 78 -8.56 -16.15 -12.43
CA THR A 78 -9.74 -16.85 -12.99
C THR A 78 -10.14 -18.05 -12.13
#